data_AF-M2MRR2-F1
#
_entry.id   AF-M2MRR2-F1
#
_cell.length_a   1.000
_cell.length_b   1.000
_cell.length_c   1.000
_cell.angle_alpha   90.00
_cell.angle_beta   90.00
_cell.angle_gamma   90.00
#
_symmetry.space_group_name_H-M   'P 1'
#
loop_
_entity.id
_entity.type
_entity.pdbx_description
1 polymer ?
#
loop_
_entity_poly.entity_id
_entity_poly.type
_entity_poly.pdbx_seq_one_letter_code
_entity_poly.pdbx_strand_id
1 'polypeptide(L)'
;ARSSVTVPCYSNGHITLDIYTPTRPASPTDARSTAAILYLPRVPALLGNERDDANIKAFLEQQSHPVVSIKYRLSREHPYPMPIHDVVTGFDWVKENLLPKRAISRAGRADHIGKVAVCGELVGGGLAAMLALTECRVGQPGVVAAALKDPLVDWVDVLDGPREIVGGIVSDGNGLHSLRSQAFRKPEHYFDPFASPMLFLRSAGLEIPLAPAEIPSDDLELLSYLERQEFERSQQDLHTGTLQDAQSLKSRRTMKTAKRYPSASLGLKLPDVRVWTSNHSLLRGQAEEFVRRLRQSHLRQASAGD
;
A
#
# COMPACT_ATOMS: atom_id res chain seq x y z
N ALA A 1 4.89 -22.89 -15.79
CA ALA A 1 5.99 -22.22 -16.51
C ALA A 1 6.20 -20.81 -15.96
N ARG A 2 7.37 -20.19 -16.16
CA ARG A 2 7.64 -18.79 -15.78
C ARG A 2 7.82 -17.95 -17.05
N SER A 3 7.13 -16.83 -17.14
CA SER A 3 7.30 -15.82 -18.18
C SER A 3 7.40 -14.44 -17.53
N SER A 4 8.32 -13.60 -17.99
CA SER A 4 8.47 -12.23 -17.48
C SER A 4 7.99 -11.23 -18.52
N VAL A 5 7.23 -10.24 -18.07
CA VAL A 5 6.73 -9.14 -18.91
C VAL A 5 7.19 -7.82 -18.32
N THR A 6 7.69 -6.93 -19.17
CA THR A 6 8.07 -5.58 -18.80
C THR A 6 6.91 -4.63 -19.10
N VAL A 7 6.46 -3.89 -18.09
CA VAL A 7 5.34 -2.96 -18.20
C VAL A 7 5.85 -1.53 -18.03
N PRO A 8 5.59 -0.62 -18.98
CA PRO A 8 5.95 0.78 -18.82
C PRO A 8 5.09 1.42 -17.72
N CYS A 9 5.74 2.14 -16.81
CA CYS A 9 5.07 2.91 -15.76
C CYS A 9 4.91 4.35 -16.20
N TYR A 10 3.84 5.01 -15.74
CA TYR A 10 3.57 6.43 -16.02
C TYR A 10 4.67 7.38 -15.52
N SER A 11 5.49 6.95 -14.56
CA SER A 11 6.50 7.75 -13.87
C SER A 11 7.93 7.59 -14.43
N ASN A 12 8.09 7.57 -15.76
CA ASN A 12 9.40 7.39 -16.44
C ASN A 12 10.17 6.17 -15.91
N GLY A 13 9.74 4.97 -16.32
CA GLY A 13 10.46 3.73 -16.02
C GLY A 13 9.65 2.49 -16.41
N HIS A 14 10.16 1.33 -16.00
CA HIS A 14 9.50 0.05 -16.23
C HIS A 14 9.50 -0.80 -14.97
N ILE A 15 8.47 -1.63 -14.84
CA ILE A 15 8.39 -2.68 -13.83
C ILE A 15 8.38 -4.04 -14.53
N THR A 16 8.85 -5.05 -13.82
CA THR A 16 8.84 -6.43 -14.32
C THR A 16 7.79 -7.24 -13.57
N LEU A 17 6.91 -7.88 -14.34
CA LEU A 17 5.92 -8.82 -13.85
C LEU A 17 6.39 -10.25 -14.17
N ASP A 18 6.62 -11.05 -13.14
CA ASP A 18 6.92 -12.47 -13.32
C ASP A 18 5.63 -13.28 -13.18
N ILE A 19 5.20 -13.87 -14.28
CA ILE A 19 3.98 -14.67 -14.37
C ILE A 19 4.35 -16.14 -14.27
N TYR A 20 3.81 -16.81 -13.27
CA TYR A 20 3.98 -18.22 -13.02
C TYR A 20 2.67 -18.94 -13.30
N THR A 21 2.66 -19.74 -14.36
CA THR A 21 1.53 -20.60 -14.71
C THR A 21 1.69 -21.97 -14.05
N PRO A 22 0.67 -22.49 -13.35
CA PRO A 22 0.71 -23.84 -12.82
C PRO A 22 0.80 -24.84 -13.97
N THR A 23 1.61 -25.89 -13.79
CA THR A 23 1.88 -26.90 -14.83
C THR A 23 0.77 -27.97 -14.90
N ARG A 24 -0.18 -27.96 -13.96
CA ARG A 24 -1.30 -28.89 -13.96
C ARG A 24 -2.21 -28.58 -15.16
N PRO A 25 -2.60 -29.57 -15.98
CA PRO A 25 -3.48 -29.33 -17.11
C PRO A 25 -4.80 -28.76 -16.58
N ALA A 26 -5.08 -27.52 -16.96
CA ALA A 26 -6.40 -26.94 -16.85
C ALA A 26 -7.38 -27.91 -17.54
N SER A 27 -8.45 -28.29 -16.86
CA SER A 27 -9.53 -29.06 -17.49
C SER A 27 -9.99 -28.25 -18.71
N PRO A 28 -10.50 -28.84 -19.80
CA PRO A 28 -10.95 -28.07 -20.98
C PRO A 28 -12.07 -27.04 -20.68
N THR A 29 -12.70 -27.11 -19.50
CA THR A 29 -13.59 -26.09 -18.92
C THR A 29 -12.90 -24.92 -18.21
N ASP A 30 -11.61 -25.04 -17.88
CA ASP A 30 -10.77 -24.07 -17.14
C ASP A 30 -9.96 -23.14 -18.07
N ALA A 31 -10.18 -23.19 -19.39
CA ALA A 31 -9.34 -22.51 -20.40
C ALA A 31 -9.30 -20.97 -20.29
N ARG A 32 -10.11 -20.36 -19.42
CA ARG A 32 -9.97 -18.97 -18.98
C ARG A 32 -10.06 -18.94 -17.46
N SER A 33 -8.92 -19.07 -16.78
CA SER A 33 -8.82 -18.79 -15.35
C SER A 33 -9.46 -17.43 -15.07
N THR A 34 -10.62 -17.44 -14.41
CA THR A 34 -11.31 -16.22 -14.00
C THR A 34 -10.64 -15.58 -12.79
N ALA A 35 -9.56 -16.18 -12.27
CA ALA A 35 -8.83 -15.71 -11.11
C ALA A 35 -7.31 -15.71 -11.31
N ALA A 36 -6.65 -14.74 -10.69
CA ALA A 36 -5.20 -14.64 -10.60
C ALA A 36 -4.76 -14.30 -9.17
N ILE A 37 -3.58 -14.76 -8.78
CA ILE A 37 -2.96 -14.45 -7.49
C ILE A 37 -1.86 -13.42 -7.75
N LEU A 38 -1.95 -12.25 -7.15
CA LEU A 38 -0.93 -11.23 -7.18
C LEU A 38 -0.02 -11.40 -5.97
N TYR A 39 1.27 -11.62 -6.20
CA TYR A 39 2.28 -11.71 -5.15
C TYR A 39 3.11 -10.42 -5.12
N LEU A 40 3.18 -9.79 -3.95
CA LEU A 40 4.01 -8.62 -3.71
C LEU A 40 5.20 -9.04 -2.83
N PRO A 41 6.43 -9.00 -3.37
CA PRO A 41 7.62 -9.41 -2.63
C PRO A 41 7.85 -8.56 -1.37
N ARG A 42 8.60 -9.11 -0.42
CA ARG A 42 8.84 -8.48 0.89
C ARG A 42 9.47 -7.10 0.80
N VAL A 43 10.65 -7.06 0.20
CA VAL A 43 11.41 -5.85 -0.16
C VAL A 43 12.35 -6.23 -1.31
N PRO A 44 11.99 -5.94 -2.58
CA PRO A 44 12.65 -6.49 -3.78
C PRO A 44 14.17 -6.29 -3.90
N ALA A 45 14.76 -5.32 -3.18
CA ALA A 45 16.18 -4.99 -3.25
C ALA A 45 16.98 -5.27 -1.96
N LEU A 46 16.33 -5.53 -0.82
CA LEU A 46 17.00 -5.53 0.50
C LEU A 46 17.04 -6.90 1.20
N LEU A 47 16.07 -7.78 0.96
CA LEU A 47 15.89 -9.00 1.78
C LEU A 47 16.09 -10.33 1.03
N GLY A 48 16.61 -10.26 -0.20
CA GLY A 48 16.81 -11.41 -1.08
C GLY A 48 15.50 -12.03 -1.55
N ASN A 49 15.59 -12.81 -2.64
CA ASN A 49 14.41 -13.40 -3.30
C ASN A 49 14.10 -14.83 -2.86
N GLU A 50 14.96 -15.49 -2.08
CA GLU A 50 14.85 -16.93 -1.77
C GLU A 50 13.53 -17.30 -1.08
N ARG A 51 13.14 -16.52 -0.06
CA ARG A 51 11.90 -16.75 0.67
C ARG A 51 10.67 -16.39 -0.15
N ASP A 52 10.78 -15.37 -1.00
CA ASP A 52 9.73 -14.97 -1.92
C ASP A 52 9.49 -16.06 -2.99
N ASP A 53 10.58 -16.62 -3.54
CA ASP A 53 10.53 -17.75 -4.46
C ASP A 53 9.96 -19.02 -3.81
N ALA A 54 10.30 -19.29 -2.55
CA ALA A 54 9.74 -20.41 -1.79
C ALA A 54 8.23 -20.25 -1.56
N ASN A 55 7.77 -19.05 -1.20
CA ASN A 55 6.35 -18.74 -1.04
C ASN A 55 5.59 -18.90 -2.37
N ILE A 56 6.14 -18.38 -3.48
CA ILE A 56 5.53 -18.51 -4.81
C ILE A 56 5.42 -19.99 -5.21
N LYS A 57 6.46 -20.80 -4.98
CA LYS A 57 6.41 -22.26 -5.24
C LYS A 57 5.30 -22.93 -4.44
N ALA A 58 5.19 -22.63 -3.14
CA ALA A 58 4.12 -23.17 -2.30
C ALA A 58 2.71 -22.79 -2.82
N PHE A 59 2.52 -21.56 -3.29
CA PHE A 59 1.26 -21.14 -3.90
C PHE A 59 0.97 -21.91 -5.20
N LEU A 60 1.96 -22.10 -6.06
CA LEU A 60 1.81 -22.84 -7.32
C LEU A 60 1.51 -24.34 -7.11
N GLU A 61 1.98 -24.92 -6.01
CA GLU A 61 1.69 -26.32 -5.65
C GLU A 61 0.27 -26.49 -5.10
N GLN A 62 -0.22 -25.50 -4.33
CA GLN A 62 -1.52 -25.56 -3.66
C GLN A 62 -2.68 -25.04 -4.52
N GLN A 63 -2.41 -24.13 -5.45
CA GLN A 63 -3.44 -23.41 -6.21
C GLN A 63 -3.34 -23.69 -7.72
N SER A 64 -4.49 -23.75 -8.39
CA SER A 64 -4.58 -23.93 -9.85
C SER A 64 -4.61 -22.60 -10.63
N HIS A 65 -4.38 -21.47 -9.96
CA HIS A 65 -4.42 -20.13 -10.55
C HIS A 65 -3.01 -19.60 -10.87
N PRO A 66 -2.86 -18.78 -11.92
CA PRO A 66 -1.59 -18.12 -12.20
C PRO A 66 -1.20 -17.20 -11.05
N VAL A 67 0.08 -17.25 -10.67
CA VAL A 67 0.68 -16.34 -9.68
C VAL A 67 1.48 -15.29 -10.43
N VAL A 68 1.23 -14.01 -10.18
CA VAL A 68 1.92 -12.88 -10.81
C VAL A 68 2.69 -12.13 -9.73
N SER A 69 4.01 -12.14 -9.81
CA SER A 69 4.86 -11.38 -8.89
C SER A 69 5.18 -10.01 -9.48
N ILE A 70 4.76 -8.93 -8.79
CA ILE A 70 5.10 -7.56 -9.20
C ILE A 70 6.43 -7.16 -8.57
N LYS A 71 7.47 -6.94 -9.40
CA LYS A 71 8.74 -6.36 -8.95
C LYS A 71 8.64 -4.83 -8.89
N TYR A 72 7.94 -4.35 -7.87
CA TYR A 72 7.82 -2.92 -7.60
C TYR A 72 9.17 -2.34 -7.16
N ARG A 73 9.40 -1.05 -7.43
CA ARG A 73 10.65 -0.37 -7.04
C ARG A 73 10.50 0.27 -5.68
N LEU A 74 11.46 -0.01 -4.79
CA LEU A 74 11.58 0.67 -3.50
C LEU A 74 13.07 0.84 -3.18
N SER A 75 13.53 2.08 -3.20
CA SER A 75 14.89 2.48 -2.85
C SER A 75 14.93 3.96 -2.49
N ARG A 76 16.10 4.50 -2.10
CA ARG A 76 16.27 5.95 -1.92
C ARG A 76 16.02 6.76 -3.20
N GLU A 77 16.31 6.16 -4.35
CA GLU A 77 16.06 6.76 -5.67
C GLU A 77 14.58 6.69 -6.05
N HIS A 78 13.89 5.65 -5.58
CA HIS A 78 12.47 5.40 -5.80
C HIS A 78 11.68 5.31 -4.48
N PRO A 79 11.55 6.44 -3.74
CA PRO A 79 10.76 6.48 -2.50
C PRO A 79 9.25 6.52 -2.81
N TYR A 80 8.42 6.38 -1.77
CA TYR A 80 6.99 6.65 -1.86
C TYR A 80 6.71 8.04 -2.48
N PRO A 81 5.70 8.16 -3.37
CA PRO A 81 4.66 7.18 -3.72
C PRO A 81 5.00 6.21 -4.87
N MET A 82 6.26 6.13 -5.32
CA MET A 82 6.65 5.31 -6.48
C MET A 82 6.23 3.82 -6.39
N PRO A 83 6.43 3.11 -5.27
CA PRO A 83 6.03 1.71 -5.14
C PRO A 83 4.51 1.50 -5.30
N ILE A 84 3.70 2.50 -4.88
CA ILE A 84 2.24 2.45 -5.03
C ILE A 84 1.87 2.48 -6.50
N HIS A 85 2.45 3.42 -7.26
CA HIS A 85 2.19 3.56 -8.69
C HIS A 85 2.62 2.31 -9.46
N ASP A 86 3.77 1.73 -9.11
CA ASP A 86 4.26 0.48 -9.71
C ASP A 86 3.29 -0.69 -9.46
N VAL A 87 2.82 -0.84 -8.22
CA VAL A 87 1.88 -1.92 -7.86
C VAL A 87 0.52 -1.74 -8.52
N VAL A 88 -0.03 -0.52 -8.56
CA VAL A 88 -1.30 -0.23 -9.25
C VAL A 88 -1.17 -0.46 -10.75
N THR A 89 -0.08 -0.01 -11.37
CA THR A 89 0.19 -0.23 -12.81
C THR A 89 0.28 -1.72 -13.12
N GLY A 90 0.96 -2.51 -12.29
CA GLY A 90 1.05 -3.95 -12.46
C GLY A 90 -0.30 -4.64 -12.26
N PHE A 91 -1.12 -4.19 -11.31
CA PHE A 91 -2.47 -4.68 -11.08
C PHE A 91 -3.41 -4.39 -12.27
N ASP A 92 -3.35 -3.19 -12.83
CA ASP A 92 -4.12 -2.83 -14.02
C ASP A 92 -3.69 -3.65 -15.24
N TRP A 93 -2.38 -3.86 -15.42
CA TRP A 93 -1.89 -4.77 -16.47
C TRP A 93 -2.45 -6.19 -16.29
N VAL A 94 -2.50 -6.73 -15.07
CA VAL A 94 -3.09 -8.05 -14.78
C VAL A 94 -4.59 -8.06 -15.11
N LYS A 95 -5.33 -7.02 -14.72
CA LYS A 95 -6.75 -6.88 -15.03
C LYS A 95 -7.02 -6.86 -16.53
N GLU A 96 -6.17 -6.19 -17.29
CA GLU A 96 -6.32 -6.07 -18.73
C GLU A 96 -5.84 -7.29 -19.51
N ASN A 97 -4.81 -8.00 -19.05
CA ASN A 97 -4.16 -9.04 -19.86
C ASN A 97 -4.52 -10.46 -19.42
N LEU A 98 -4.76 -10.68 -18.13
CA LEU A 98 -4.96 -12.02 -17.57
C LEU A 98 -6.42 -12.31 -17.19
N LEU A 99 -7.22 -11.28 -16.90
CA LEU A 99 -8.60 -11.45 -16.50
C LEU A 99 -9.58 -11.25 -17.67
N PRO A 100 -10.74 -11.93 -17.66
CA PRO A 100 -11.76 -11.73 -18.68
C PRO A 100 -12.30 -10.29 -18.65
N LYS A 101 -12.08 -9.54 -19.74
CA LYS A 101 -12.49 -8.12 -19.89
C LYS A 101 -13.99 -7.86 -19.88
N ARG A 102 -14.80 -8.88 -20.18
CA ARG A 102 -16.26 -8.80 -20.23
C ARG A 102 -16.84 -10.12 -19.76
N ALA A 103 -17.59 -10.08 -18.66
CA ALA A 103 -18.80 -10.88 -18.60
C ALA A 103 -19.61 -10.42 -19.82
N ILE A 104 -19.76 -11.26 -20.84
CA ILE A 104 -20.94 -11.13 -21.68
C ILE A 104 -22.09 -11.39 -20.70
N SER A 105 -22.62 -10.31 -20.10
CA SER A 105 -23.77 -10.32 -19.22
C SER A 105 -24.98 -10.75 -20.06
N ARG A 106 -25.06 -12.05 -20.31
CA ARG A 106 -26.35 -12.69 -20.38
C ARG A 106 -26.90 -12.62 -18.96
N ALA A 107 -28.08 -12.03 -18.81
CA ALA A 107 -28.79 -12.01 -17.53
C ALA A 107 -28.80 -13.43 -16.95
N GLY A 108 -28.16 -13.62 -15.78
CA GLY A 108 -28.12 -14.90 -15.08
C GLY A 108 -26.75 -15.58 -14.88
N ARG A 109 -25.61 -15.02 -15.31
CA ARG A 109 -24.27 -15.57 -15.00
C ARG A 109 -23.31 -14.53 -14.40
N ALA A 110 -23.33 -14.40 -13.07
CA ALA A 110 -22.40 -13.55 -12.31
C ALA A 110 -20.96 -14.14 -12.24
N ASP A 111 -20.76 -15.37 -12.71
CA ASP A 111 -19.50 -16.13 -12.54
C ASP A 111 -18.35 -15.73 -13.47
N HIS A 112 -18.50 -14.69 -14.29
CA HIS A 112 -17.50 -14.29 -15.29
C HIS A 112 -16.69 -13.03 -14.96
N ILE A 113 -16.85 -12.46 -13.76
CA ILE A 113 -16.03 -11.31 -13.33
C ILE A 113 -14.65 -11.81 -12.88
N GLY A 114 -13.60 -11.18 -13.39
CA GLY A 114 -12.22 -11.48 -12.98
C GLY A 114 -12.01 -11.28 -11.48
N LYS A 115 -11.40 -12.25 -10.80
CA LYS A 115 -11.12 -12.21 -9.36
C LYS A 115 -9.62 -12.14 -9.13
N VAL A 116 -9.18 -11.23 -8.26
CA VAL A 116 -7.77 -11.16 -7.87
C VAL A 116 -7.65 -11.48 -6.39
N ALA A 117 -6.76 -12.39 -6.05
CA ALA A 117 -6.28 -12.56 -4.67
C ALA A 117 -4.93 -11.85 -4.56
N VAL A 118 -4.71 -11.06 -3.51
CA VAL A 118 -3.42 -10.38 -3.28
C VAL A 118 -2.69 -11.03 -2.11
N CYS A 119 -1.40 -11.25 -2.26
CA CYS A 119 -0.54 -11.87 -1.27
C CYS A 119 0.69 -10.98 -1.06
N GLY A 120 1.14 -10.83 0.17
CA GLY A 120 2.36 -10.08 0.45
C GLY A 120 2.86 -10.23 1.88
N GLU A 121 4.14 -9.96 2.07
CA GLU A 121 4.79 -9.97 3.38
C GLU A 121 5.54 -8.65 3.64
N LEU A 122 5.61 -8.16 4.89
CA LEU A 122 6.26 -6.89 5.25
C LEU A 122 5.75 -5.69 4.43
N VAL A 123 6.61 -5.00 3.65
CA VAL A 123 6.22 -3.86 2.80
C VAL A 123 5.31 -4.32 1.68
N GLY A 124 5.60 -5.48 1.07
CA GLY A 124 4.69 -6.11 0.09
C GLY A 124 3.32 -6.43 0.71
N GLY A 125 3.28 -6.79 1.99
CA GLY A 125 2.05 -6.97 2.75
C GLY A 125 1.28 -5.67 2.95
N GLY A 126 1.97 -4.56 3.19
CA GLY A 126 1.38 -3.22 3.22
C GLY A 126 0.79 -2.79 1.88
N LEU A 127 1.53 -2.97 0.79
CA LEU A 127 1.06 -2.67 -0.56
C LEU A 127 -0.11 -3.58 -0.98
N ALA A 128 -0.12 -4.84 -0.53
CA ALA A 128 -1.21 -5.77 -0.77
C ALA A 128 -2.46 -5.35 0.02
N ALA A 129 -2.29 -4.88 1.26
CA ALA A 129 -3.37 -4.31 2.06
C ALA A 129 -3.95 -3.04 1.40
N MET A 130 -3.09 -2.17 0.86
CA MET A 130 -3.51 -0.99 0.10
C MET A 130 -4.41 -1.40 -1.08
N LEU A 131 -3.94 -2.31 -1.94
CA LEU A 131 -4.74 -2.80 -3.07
C LEU A 131 -6.06 -3.45 -2.62
N ALA A 132 -6.04 -4.23 -1.53
CA ALA A 132 -7.24 -4.87 -1.00
C ALA A 132 -8.30 -3.85 -0.56
N LEU A 133 -7.88 -2.72 0.00
CA LEU A 133 -8.78 -1.65 0.42
C LEU A 133 -9.29 -0.82 -0.77
N THR A 134 -8.45 -0.52 -1.75
CA THR A 134 -8.77 0.45 -2.81
C THR A 134 -9.35 -0.20 -4.07
N GLU A 135 -8.94 -1.42 -4.40
CA GLU A 135 -9.26 -2.11 -5.67
C GLU A 135 -10.29 -3.24 -5.52
N CYS A 136 -11.23 -3.11 -4.57
CA CYS A 136 -12.29 -4.08 -4.29
C CYS A 136 -13.70 -3.62 -4.76
N ARG A 137 -13.76 -3.02 -5.96
CA ARG A 137 -15.01 -2.49 -6.54
C ARG A 137 -15.98 -3.60 -6.93
N VAL A 138 -17.26 -3.41 -6.60
CA VAL A 138 -18.33 -4.34 -6.99
C VAL A 138 -18.61 -4.24 -8.49
N GLY A 139 -18.77 -5.39 -9.15
CA GLY A 139 -19.16 -5.44 -10.57
C GLY A 139 -18.01 -5.29 -11.58
N GLN A 140 -16.77 -5.15 -11.11
CA GLN A 140 -15.57 -5.07 -11.95
C GLN A 140 -14.50 -6.06 -11.48
N PRO A 141 -13.52 -6.41 -12.34
CA PRO A 141 -12.39 -7.20 -11.89
C PRO A 141 -11.63 -6.48 -10.78
N GLY A 142 -11.53 -7.13 -9.63
CA GLY A 142 -11.03 -6.51 -8.40
C GLY A 142 -10.50 -7.52 -7.40
N VAL A 143 -9.96 -7.01 -6.30
CA VAL A 143 -9.42 -7.81 -5.20
C VAL A 143 -10.58 -8.39 -4.40
N VAL A 144 -10.62 -9.72 -4.28
CA VAL A 144 -11.65 -10.47 -3.54
C VAL A 144 -11.13 -11.12 -2.27
N ALA A 145 -9.81 -11.34 -2.18
CA ALA A 145 -9.16 -11.92 -1.03
C ALA A 145 -7.76 -11.33 -0.87
N ALA A 146 -7.29 -11.22 0.37
CA ALA A 146 -5.93 -10.81 0.69
C ALA A 146 -5.30 -11.73 1.74
N ALA A 147 -4.06 -12.15 1.49
CA ALA A 147 -3.27 -13.00 2.35
C ALA A 147 -1.98 -12.25 2.75
N LEU A 148 -1.94 -11.74 3.98
CA LEU A 148 -0.91 -10.82 4.45
C LEU A 148 -0.08 -11.45 5.57
N LYS A 149 1.23 -11.53 5.41
CA LYS A 149 2.14 -12.03 6.46
C LYS A 149 2.98 -10.89 7.04
N ASP A 150 2.94 -10.70 8.36
CA ASP A 150 3.65 -9.64 9.08
C ASP A 150 3.57 -8.28 8.32
N PRO A 151 2.37 -7.79 7.94
CA PRO A 151 2.26 -6.67 7.03
C PRO A 151 2.61 -5.35 7.72
N LEU A 152 3.36 -4.50 7.02
CA LEU A 152 3.64 -3.13 7.45
C LEU A 152 2.53 -2.20 6.93
N VAL A 153 1.55 -1.94 7.79
CA VAL A 153 0.30 -1.23 7.48
C VAL A 153 0.26 0.19 8.05
N ASP A 154 1.19 0.55 8.93
CA ASP A 154 1.33 1.88 9.50
C ASP A 154 2.81 2.27 9.61
N TRP A 155 3.22 3.29 8.85
CA TRP A 155 4.57 3.88 8.91
C TRP A 155 4.73 4.93 10.00
N VAL A 156 3.62 5.44 10.53
CA VAL A 156 3.61 6.42 11.62
C VAL A 156 3.94 5.73 12.94
N ASP A 157 3.29 4.59 13.22
CA ASP A 157 3.48 3.78 14.43
C ASP A 157 4.58 2.71 14.26
N VAL A 158 5.64 3.07 13.54
CA VAL A 158 6.87 2.28 13.53
C VAL A 158 7.59 2.57 14.85
N LEU A 159 7.35 1.69 15.84
CA LEU A 159 7.89 1.77 17.20
C LEU A 159 9.38 2.14 17.19
N ASP A 160 9.74 3.22 17.89
CA ASP A 160 11.11 3.48 18.34
C ASP A 160 11.41 2.50 19.51
N GLY A 161 11.52 1.21 19.20
CA GLY A 161 11.81 0.17 20.19
C GLY A 161 13.30 0.15 20.58
N PRO A 162 13.65 -0.24 21.83
CA PRO A 162 15.04 -0.40 22.23
C PRO A 162 15.75 -1.46 21.38
N ARG A 163 17.05 -1.24 21.16
CA ARG A 163 17.96 -2.05 20.33
C ARG A 163 18.17 -3.44 20.92
N GLU A 164 17.25 -4.38 20.70
CA GLU A 164 17.56 -5.80 20.87
C GLU A 164 17.84 -6.43 19.51
N ILE A 165 19.03 -7.03 19.40
CA ILE A 165 19.52 -7.73 18.22
C ILE A 165 19.08 -9.18 18.38
N VAL A 166 18.04 -9.60 17.65
CA VAL A 166 17.67 -11.01 17.55
C VAL A 166 17.32 -11.36 16.12
N GLY A 167 18.34 -11.85 15.39
CA GLY A 167 18.21 -12.83 14.32
C GLY A 167 17.15 -12.58 13.26
N GLY A 168 17.47 -11.73 12.28
CA GLY A 168 16.71 -11.55 11.05
C GLY A 168 16.49 -10.08 10.74
N ILE A 169 16.75 -9.67 9.50
CA ILE A 169 16.97 -8.28 9.05
C ILE A 169 15.79 -7.31 9.34
N VAL A 170 14.60 -7.82 9.72
CA VAL A 170 13.40 -7.04 10.04
C VAL A 170 12.84 -7.32 11.45
N SER A 171 13.52 -8.18 12.22
CA SER A 171 13.19 -8.44 13.64
C SER A 171 13.79 -7.39 14.58
N ASP A 172 14.79 -6.63 14.12
CA ASP A 172 15.45 -5.57 14.89
C ASP A 172 14.83 -4.21 14.52
N GLY A 173 14.40 -3.41 15.50
CA GLY A 173 13.80 -2.08 15.26
C GLY A 173 14.68 -1.16 14.39
N ASN A 174 16.01 -1.33 14.45
CA ASN A 174 16.97 -0.61 13.62
C ASN A 174 16.78 -0.85 12.11
N GLY A 175 16.37 -2.05 11.69
CA GLY A 175 16.14 -2.39 10.28
C GLY A 175 14.94 -1.64 9.70
N LEU A 176 13.87 -1.52 10.49
CA LEU A 176 12.65 -0.84 10.08
C LEU A 176 12.83 0.68 10.02
N HIS A 177 13.63 1.28 10.92
CA HIS A 177 14.01 2.69 10.82
C HIS A 177 14.86 2.98 9.59
N SER A 178 15.86 2.15 9.30
CA SER A 178 16.67 2.31 8.08
C SER A 178 15.80 2.22 6.83
N LEU A 179 14.87 1.27 6.80
CA LEU A 179 13.91 1.12 5.71
C LEU A 179 13.00 2.35 5.58
N ARG A 180 12.47 2.88 6.70
CA ARG A 180 11.63 4.10 6.71
C ARG A 180 12.38 5.31 6.14
N SER A 181 13.65 5.48 6.50
CA SER A 181 14.50 6.56 5.96
C SER A 181 14.88 6.37 4.48
N GLN A 182 14.82 5.14 3.97
CA GLN A 182 15.00 4.87 2.53
C GLN A 182 13.70 5.04 1.74
N ALA A 183 12.58 4.69 2.36
CA ALA A 183 11.28 4.65 1.71
C ALA A 183 10.64 6.04 1.57
N PHE A 184 11.00 7.03 2.40
CA PHE A 184 10.39 8.36 2.38
C PHE A 184 11.43 9.46 2.45
N ARG A 185 11.16 10.56 1.73
CA ARG A 185 11.98 11.78 1.78
C ARG A 185 11.64 12.68 2.98
N LYS A 186 10.36 12.73 3.36
CA LYS A 186 9.84 13.61 4.42
C LYS A 186 8.97 12.82 5.40
N PRO A 187 9.00 13.12 6.71
CA PRO A 187 8.17 12.44 7.70
C PRO A 187 6.66 12.60 7.49
N GLU A 188 6.23 13.70 6.88
CA GLU A 188 4.82 13.94 6.54
C GLU A 188 4.25 12.88 5.59
N HIS A 189 5.09 12.26 4.76
CA HIS A 189 4.66 11.22 3.82
C HIS A 189 4.32 9.88 4.52
N TYR A 190 4.68 9.68 5.79
CA TYR A 190 4.24 8.52 6.56
C TYR A 190 2.71 8.50 6.74
N PHE A 191 2.09 9.68 6.68
CA PHE A 191 0.66 9.90 6.88
C PHE A 191 -0.16 9.72 5.60
N ASP A 192 0.46 9.34 4.47
CA ASP A 192 -0.27 8.98 3.25
C ASP A 192 -1.03 7.65 3.48
N PRO A 193 -2.37 7.62 3.35
CA PRO A 193 -3.15 6.39 3.51
C PRO A 193 -2.78 5.27 2.53
N PHE A 194 -2.23 5.59 1.37
CA PHE A 194 -1.79 4.57 0.41
C PHE A 194 -0.45 3.95 0.80
N ALA A 195 0.40 4.69 1.52
CA ALA A 195 1.63 4.15 2.10
C ALA A 195 1.37 3.44 3.44
N SER A 196 0.44 3.98 4.24
CA SER A 196 -0.01 3.47 5.54
C SER A 196 -1.50 3.08 5.50
N PRO A 197 -1.84 1.89 4.97
CA PRO A 197 -3.24 1.42 4.81
C PRO A 197 -4.11 1.49 6.08
N MET A 198 -3.49 1.43 7.26
CA MET A 198 -4.17 1.63 8.55
C MET A 198 -4.97 2.94 8.59
N LEU A 199 -4.45 3.97 7.93
CA LEU A 199 -5.02 5.31 7.95
C LEU A 199 -6.32 5.43 7.17
N PHE A 200 -6.66 4.47 6.30
CA PHE A 200 -8.03 4.38 5.74
C PHE A 200 -9.05 4.05 6.83
N LEU A 201 -8.66 3.28 7.84
CA LEU A 201 -9.59 2.71 8.84
C LEU A 201 -9.59 3.47 10.17
N ARG A 202 -8.57 4.28 10.44
CA ARG A 202 -8.49 5.17 11.60
C ARG A 202 -7.70 6.43 11.30
N SER A 203 -7.89 7.46 12.13
CA SER A 203 -6.98 8.61 12.14
C SER A 203 -5.62 8.20 12.72
N ALA A 204 -4.55 8.89 12.30
CA ALA A 204 -3.20 8.62 12.79
C ALA A 204 -3.09 8.83 14.31
N GLY A 205 -3.87 9.75 14.88
CA GLY A 205 -3.84 10.06 16.32
C GLY A 205 -2.59 10.82 16.78
N LEU A 206 -1.59 10.94 15.91
CA LEU A 206 -0.33 11.65 16.13
C LEU A 206 -0.31 12.98 15.38
N GLU A 207 0.39 13.97 15.95
CA GLU A 207 0.70 15.22 15.25
C GLU A 207 1.68 14.92 14.11
N ILE A 208 1.47 15.56 12.95
CA ILE A 208 2.42 15.46 11.83
C ILE A 208 3.70 16.16 12.30
N PRO A 209 4.86 15.46 12.35
CA PRO A 209 6.12 16.10 12.68
C PRO A 209 6.36 17.26 11.71
N LEU A 210 6.71 18.43 12.24
CA LEU A 210 7.14 19.55 11.41
C LEU A 210 8.33 19.06 10.57
N ALA A 211 8.26 19.24 9.25
CA ALA A 211 9.42 19.01 8.40
C ALA A 211 10.62 19.75 9.02
N PRO A 212 11.81 19.12 9.11
CA PRO A 212 13.02 19.85 9.46
C PRO A 212 13.09 21.09 8.58
N ALA A 213 13.53 22.23 9.12
CA ALA A 213 13.70 23.45 8.32
C ALA A 213 14.42 23.07 7.02
N GLU A 214 13.72 23.21 5.89
CA GLU A 214 14.23 22.80 4.58
C GLU A 214 15.54 23.56 4.37
N ILE A 215 16.66 22.86 4.46
CA ILE A 215 17.92 23.39 3.96
C ILE A 215 17.76 23.27 2.44
N PRO A 216 17.64 24.38 1.69
CA PRO A 216 17.37 24.32 0.27
C PRO A 216 18.42 23.46 -0.43
N SER A 217 17.97 22.46 -1.20
CA SER A 217 18.87 21.46 -1.78
C SER A 217 19.46 21.89 -3.13
N ASP A 218 18.88 22.91 -3.74
CA ASP A 218 19.21 23.49 -5.04
C ASP A 218 18.91 25.00 -5.03
N ASP A 219 19.64 25.77 -5.85
CA ASP A 219 19.50 27.22 -6.04
C ASP A 219 18.06 27.67 -6.35
N LEU A 220 17.29 26.88 -7.12
CA LEU A 220 15.90 27.17 -7.44
C LEU A 220 15.01 27.05 -6.19
N GLU A 221 15.25 26.04 -5.35
CA GLU A 221 14.59 25.87 -4.06
C GLU A 221 14.95 27.02 -3.12
N LEU A 222 16.23 27.45 -3.11
CA LEU A 222 16.71 28.58 -2.32
C LEU A 222 16.03 29.89 -2.73
N LEU A 223 15.91 30.15 -4.04
CA LEU A 223 15.21 31.33 -4.56
C LEU A 223 13.73 31.31 -4.14
N SER A 224 13.04 30.18 -4.27
CA SER A 224 11.65 30.04 -3.86
C SER A 224 11.46 30.25 -2.35
N TYR A 225 12.44 29.80 -1.53
CA TYR A 225 12.46 30.00 -0.09
C TYR A 225 12.65 31.47 0.29
N LEU A 226 13.59 32.17 -0.36
CA LEU A 226 13.85 33.59 -0.14
C LEU A 226 12.67 34.48 -0.59
N GLU A 227 12.08 34.19 -1.74
CA GLU A 227 10.91 34.90 -2.27
C GLU A 227 9.71 34.76 -1.30
N ARG A 228 9.52 33.57 -0.72
CA ARG A 228 8.50 33.33 0.31
C ARG A 228 8.77 34.12 1.59
N GLN A 229 10.03 34.21 2.03
CA GLN A 229 10.42 35.04 3.18
C GLN A 229 10.21 36.54 2.92
N GLU A 230 10.53 37.03 1.73
CA GLU A 230 10.30 38.43 1.34
C GLU A 230 8.80 38.76 1.27
N PHE A 231 7.99 37.84 0.76
CA PHE A 231 6.54 37.99 0.78
C PHE A 231 5.98 38.04 2.20
N GLU A 232 6.48 37.20 3.11
CA GLU A 232 6.07 37.22 4.52
C GLU A 232 6.50 38.51 5.23
N ARG A 233 7.71 39.01 4.95
CA ARG A 233 8.20 40.29 5.49
C ARG A 233 7.37 41.47 4.99
N SER A 234 7.11 41.53 3.69
CA SER A 234 6.30 42.60 3.09
C SER A 234 4.85 42.58 3.60
N GLN A 235 4.26 41.40 3.80
CA GLN A 235 2.96 41.26 4.46
C GLN A 235 2.97 41.74 5.92
N GLN A 236 4.04 41.48 6.67
CA GLN A 236 4.19 41.96 8.06
C GLN A 236 4.37 43.49 8.12
N ASP A 237 5.14 44.06 7.20
CA ASP A 237 5.34 45.51 7.12
C ASP A 237 4.02 46.25 6.78
N LEU A 238 3.18 45.64 5.93
CA LEU A 238 1.84 46.14 5.58
C LEU A 238 0.81 46.09 6.74
N HIS A 239 1.03 45.25 7.76
CA HIS A 239 0.10 45.06 8.89
C HIS A 239 0.48 45.83 10.17
N THR A 240 1.29 46.89 10.05
CA THR A 240 1.60 47.83 11.15
C THR A 240 0.42 48.79 11.44
N GLY A 241 -0.74 48.20 11.77
CA GLY A 241 -1.93 48.91 12.17
C GLY A 241 -3.02 47.93 12.60
N THR A 242 -3.24 47.81 13.91
CA THR A 242 -4.33 47.05 14.56
C THR A 242 -4.37 45.53 14.36
N LEU A 243 -3.66 44.81 15.24
CA LEU A 243 -4.22 43.90 16.26
C LEU A 243 -3.08 43.02 16.82
N GLN A 244 -2.72 43.29 18.08
CA GLN A 244 -2.07 42.29 18.94
C GLN A 244 -3.02 41.09 19.07
N ASP A 245 -2.46 39.87 19.12
CA ASP A 245 -3.12 38.58 19.35
C ASP A 245 -3.81 37.86 18.17
N ALA A 246 -3.09 37.67 17.05
CA ALA A 246 -3.44 36.65 16.04
C ALA A 246 -2.32 35.64 15.72
N GLN A 247 -1.25 35.58 16.52
CA GLN A 247 -0.19 34.56 16.37
C GLN A 247 -0.39 33.31 17.26
N SER A 248 -1.49 33.26 18.02
CA SER A 248 -1.95 32.05 18.69
C SER A 248 -2.86 31.25 17.75
N LEU A 249 -2.53 29.98 17.54
CA LEU A 249 -3.32 28.97 16.80
C LEU A 249 -3.20 28.99 15.26
N LYS A 250 -1.99 28.84 14.70
CA LYS A 250 -1.88 27.93 13.54
C LYS A 250 -2.21 26.53 14.08
N SER A 251 -3.50 26.22 14.14
CA SER A 251 -4.04 24.93 14.59
C SER A 251 -3.19 23.81 13.99
N ARG A 252 -2.43 23.13 14.85
CA ARG A 252 -1.63 21.96 14.48
C ARG A 252 -2.57 20.95 13.85
N ARG A 253 -2.42 20.74 12.54
CA ARG A 253 -3.36 19.93 11.76
C ARG A 253 -3.15 18.46 12.14
N THR A 254 -4.08 17.90 12.90
CA THR A 254 -4.24 16.45 12.96
C THR A 254 -4.95 16.01 11.67
N MET A 255 -4.34 15.10 10.90
CA MET A 255 -5.01 14.49 9.75
C MET A 255 -6.19 13.66 10.26
N LYS A 256 -7.40 14.20 10.09
CA LYS A 256 -8.65 13.52 10.40
C LYS A 256 -9.05 12.67 9.20
N THR A 257 -8.89 11.35 9.28
CA THR A 257 -9.50 10.46 8.29
C THR A 257 -11.02 10.42 8.47
N ALA A 258 -11.76 10.17 7.38
CA ALA A 258 -13.19 9.87 7.44
C ALA A 258 -13.45 8.74 8.44
N LYS A 259 -14.32 8.97 9.42
CA LYS A 259 -14.66 8.00 10.48
C LYS A 259 -15.25 6.68 9.94
N ARG A 260 -15.63 6.62 8.67
CA ARG A 260 -16.35 5.51 8.04
C ARG A 260 -15.76 5.21 6.66
N TYR A 261 -14.79 4.30 6.62
CA TYR A 261 -14.29 3.70 5.38
C TYR A 261 -14.73 2.24 5.26
N PRO A 262 -14.99 1.75 4.04
CA PRO A 262 -15.26 2.55 2.84
C PRO A 262 -16.62 3.26 2.96
N SER A 263 -16.77 4.44 2.35
CA SER A 263 -18.08 5.09 2.25
C SER A 263 -18.94 4.36 1.22
N ALA A 264 -20.26 4.36 1.41
CA ALA A 264 -21.20 3.72 0.48
C ALA A 264 -21.08 4.27 -0.96
N SER A 265 -20.74 5.56 -1.09
CA SER A 265 -20.52 6.23 -2.38
C SER A 265 -19.35 5.67 -3.20
N LEU A 266 -18.39 4.97 -2.59
CA LEU A 266 -17.22 4.44 -3.29
C LEU A 266 -17.52 3.14 -4.04
N GLY A 267 -18.62 2.45 -3.73
CA GLY A 267 -18.97 1.16 -4.35
C GLY A 267 -17.96 0.04 -4.07
N LEU A 268 -17.22 0.15 -2.96
CA LEU A 268 -16.21 -0.82 -2.54
C LEU A 268 -16.82 -1.85 -1.59
N LYS A 269 -16.54 -3.13 -1.83
CA LYS A 269 -16.89 -4.23 -0.92
C LYS A 269 -15.60 -4.85 -0.44
N LEU A 270 -15.29 -4.70 0.85
CA LEU A 270 -14.02 -5.16 1.39
C LEU A 270 -13.83 -6.68 1.16
N PRO A 271 -12.62 -7.11 0.75
CA PRO A 271 -12.32 -8.52 0.51
C PRO A 271 -12.10 -9.28 1.81
N ASP A 272 -12.10 -10.62 1.72
CA ASP A 272 -11.68 -11.45 2.86
C ASP A 272 -10.17 -11.30 3.07
N VAL A 273 -9.78 -10.65 4.17
CA VAL A 273 -8.37 -10.39 4.51
C VAL A 273 -7.95 -11.30 5.65
N ARG A 274 -6.96 -12.15 5.38
CA ARG A 274 -6.29 -12.98 6.39
C ARG A 274 -4.91 -12.42 6.66
N VAL A 275 -4.61 -12.24 7.94
CA VAL A 275 -3.33 -11.71 8.42
C VAL A 275 -2.68 -12.74 9.33
N TRP A 276 -1.43 -13.09 9.04
CA TRP A 276 -0.60 -13.93 9.90
C TRP A 276 0.55 -13.10 10.44
N THR A 277 0.79 -13.18 11.74
CA THR A 277 1.92 -12.49 12.37
C THR A 277 2.73 -13.48 13.18
N SER A 278 4.05 -13.36 13.12
CA SER A 278 4.92 -14.11 14.03
C SER A 278 4.76 -13.58 15.47
N ASN A 279 4.89 -14.46 16.46
CA ASN A 279 4.79 -14.10 17.88
C ASN A 279 5.82 -13.03 18.29
N HIS A 280 6.97 -13.02 17.63
CA HIS A 280 8.09 -12.10 17.89
C HIS A 280 8.16 -10.94 16.87
N SER A 281 7.12 -10.74 16.07
CA SER A 281 7.08 -9.68 15.07
C SER A 281 6.85 -8.32 15.72
N LEU A 282 7.72 -7.34 15.44
CA LEU A 282 7.51 -5.94 15.86
C LEU A 282 6.26 -5.32 15.22
N LEU A 283 5.81 -5.88 14.09
CA LEU A 283 4.61 -5.43 13.38
C LEU A 283 3.32 -6.03 13.91
N ARG A 284 3.38 -6.90 14.94
CA ARG A 284 2.22 -7.59 15.49
C ARG A 284 1.14 -6.62 15.98
N GLY A 285 1.52 -5.56 16.71
CA GLY A 285 0.58 -4.58 17.25
C GLY A 285 -0.25 -3.89 16.16
N GLN A 286 0.41 -3.37 15.12
CA GLN A 286 -0.26 -2.73 13.99
C GLN A 286 -1.09 -3.73 13.17
N ALA A 287 -0.61 -4.96 12.99
CA ALA A 287 -1.34 -5.99 12.26
C ALA A 287 -2.62 -6.45 13.01
N GLU A 288 -2.56 -6.64 14.32
CA GLU A 288 -3.72 -6.96 15.16
C GLU A 288 -4.74 -5.82 15.17
N GLU A 289 -4.28 -4.57 15.28
CA GLU A 289 -5.16 -3.42 15.14
C GLU A 289 -5.83 -3.41 13.76
N PHE A 290 -5.08 -3.66 12.69
CA PHE A 290 -5.59 -3.63 11.33
C PHE A 290 -6.72 -4.63 11.14
N VAL A 291 -6.53 -5.87 11.59
CA VAL A 291 -7.56 -6.92 11.57
C VAL A 291 -8.80 -6.49 12.35
N ARG A 292 -8.62 -5.91 13.55
CA ARG A 292 -9.74 -5.44 14.38
C ARG A 292 -10.53 -4.33 13.66
N ARG A 293 -9.84 -3.36 13.05
CA ARG A 293 -10.45 -2.26 12.29
C ARG A 293 -11.15 -2.74 11.01
N LEU A 294 -10.56 -3.71 10.31
CA LEU A 294 -11.17 -4.36 9.15
C LEU A 294 -12.45 -5.10 9.53
N ARG A 295 -12.45 -5.87 10.62
CA ARG A 295 -13.66 -6.57 11.12
C ARG A 295 -14.78 -5.59 11.46
N GLN A 296 -14.44 -4.50 12.14
CA GLN A 296 -15.42 -3.43 12.41
C GLN A 296 -15.99 -2.85 11.12
N SER A 297 -15.17 -2.72 10.07
CA SER A 297 -15.61 -2.21 8.77
C SER A 297 -16.52 -3.20 8.04
N HIS A 298 -16.20 -4.50 8.06
CA HIS A 298 -17.06 -5.55 7.53
C HIS A 298 -18.42 -5.60 8.22
N LEU A 299 -18.45 -5.57 9.56
CA LEU A 299 -19.71 -5.56 10.33
C LEU A 299 -20.58 -4.36 9.97
N ARG A 300 -19.98 -3.18 9.76
CA ARG A 300 -20.71 -1.99 9.29
C ARG A 300 -21.26 -2.13 7.88
N GLN A 301 -20.50 -2.76 6.97
CA GLN A 301 -20.99 -3.01 5.61
C GLN A 301 -22.12 -4.03 5.59
N ALA A 302 -22.08 -5.04 6.47
CA ALA A 302 -23.16 -6.00 6.64
C ALA A 302 -24.43 -5.31 7.18
N SER A 303 -24.31 -4.48 8.22
CA SER A 303 -25.47 -3.77 8.81
C SER A 303 -26.07 -2.67 7.94
N ALA A 304 -25.38 -2.24 6.87
CA ALA A 304 -25.87 -1.21 5.95
C ALA A 304 -26.51 -1.79 4.68
N GLY A 305 -26.41 -3.10 4.49
CA GLY A 305 -26.98 -3.82 3.34
C GLY A 305 -28.31 -4.52 3.62
N ASP A 306 -28.76 -4.54 4.87
CA ASP A 306 -30.10 -4.94 5.31
C ASP A 306 -31.05 -3.72 5.34
#